data_AF-A0A0H3DKB7-F1
#
_entry.id   AF-A0A0H3DKB7-F1
#
_cell.length_a   1.000
_cell.length_b   1.000
_cell.length_c   1.000
_cell.angle_alpha   90.00
_cell.angle_beta   90.00
_cell.angle_gamma   90.00
#
_symmetry.space_group_name_H-M   'P 1'
#
loop_
_entity.id
_entity.type
_entity.pdbx_description
1 polymer ?
#
loop_
_entity_poly.entity_id
_entity_poly.type
_entity_poly.pdbx_seq_one_letter_code
_entity_poly.pdbx_strand_id
1 'polypeptide(L)'
;MTDDATAAMRYKEIIALSRGSAENLREWELARAEALNGEIEAAEAAIEVAIDREARAAERATRWWKMALHNIQGLPWLDPGDNPRPVPTARAAYLERYLEEVKPSYQELVQAVLSLGWRAKRAAAKRSEQQPPPA
;
A
#
# COMPACT_ATOMS: atom_id res chain seq x y z
N MET A 1 56.90 -53.50 -15.52
CA MET A 1 55.66 -53.75 -14.74
C MET A 1 55.30 -52.60 -13.79
N THR A 2 55.93 -51.43 -13.87
CA THR A 2 55.73 -50.29 -12.94
C THR A 2 54.82 -49.18 -13.50
N ASP A 3 54.67 -49.08 -14.82
CA ASP A 3 53.84 -48.04 -15.46
C ASP A 3 52.33 -48.28 -15.26
N ASP A 4 51.86 -49.53 -15.37
CA ASP A 4 50.44 -49.88 -15.18
C ASP A 4 49.96 -49.63 -13.74
N ALA A 5 50.80 -49.91 -12.74
CA ALA A 5 50.50 -49.63 -11.34
C ALA A 5 50.38 -48.11 -11.09
N THR A 6 51.19 -47.31 -11.79
CA THR A 6 51.17 -45.84 -11.72
C THR A 6 49.96 -45.24 -12.43
N ALA A 7 49.57 -45.80 -13.58
CA ALA A 7 48.36 -45.41 -14.32
C ALA A 7 47.09 -45.73 -13.52
N ALA A 8 47.02 -46.90 -12.88
CA ALA A 8 45.89 -47.30 -12.03
C ALA A 8 45.74 -46.38 -10.80
N MET A 9 46.83 -45.96 -10.18
CA MET A 9 46.81 -45.00 -9.06
C MET A 9 46.29 -43.63 -9.49
N ARG A 10 46.80 -43.07 -10.60
CA ARG A 10 46.34 -41.78 -11.13
C ARG A 10 44.86 -41.82 -11.52
N TYR A 11 44.40 -42.92 -12.12
CA TYR A 11 42.98 -43.10 -12.42
C TYR A 11 42.13 -43.09 -11.15
N LYS A 12 42.56 -43.79 -10.10
CA LYS A 12 41.86 -43.80 -8.80
C LYS A 12 41.79 -42.40 -8.18
N GLU A 13 42.85 -41.61 -8.26
CA GLU A 13 42.87 -40.22 -7.79
C GLU A 13 41.89 -39.34 -8.57
N ILE A 14 41.86 -39.46 -9.90
CA ILE A 14 40.91 -38.71 -10.75
C ILE A 14 39.46 -39.08 -10.40
N ILE A 15 39.17 -40.37 -10.20
CA ILE A 15 37.83 -40.82 -9.81
C ILE A 15 37.45 -40.37 -8.39
N ALA A 16 38.40 -40.35 -7.46
CA ALA A 16 38.15 -39.84 -6.12
C ALA A 16 37.85 -38.34 -6.13
N LEU A 17 38.61 -37.57 -6.93
CA LEU A 17 38.38 -36.13 -7.12
C LEU A 17 37.03 -35.87 -7.78
N SER A 18 36.69 -36.58 -8.85
CA SER A 18 35.40 -36.39 -9.55
C SER A 18 34.22 -36.73 -8.64
N ARG A 19 34.31 -37.79 -7.84
CA ARG A 19 33.29 -38.13 -6.84
C ARG A 19 33.16 -37.08 -5.76
N GLY A 20 34.28 -36.56 -5.23
CA GLY A 20 34.27 -35.49 -4.24
C GLY A 20 33.67 -34.19 -4.79
N SER A 21 34.00 -33.81 -6.02
CA SER A 21 33.42 -32.64 -6.69
C SER A 21 31.93 -32.80 -6.94
N ALA A 22 31.46 -34.00 -7.31
CA ALA A 22 30.04 -34.27 -7.51
C ALA A 22 29.25 -34.17 -6.20
N GLU A 23 29.79 -34.65 -5.08
CA GLU A 23 29.15 -34.53 -3.77
C GLU A 23 29.10 -33.07 -3.32
N ASN A 24 30.22 -32.33 -3.43
CA ASN A 24 30.26 -30.92 -3.09
C ASN A 24 29.27 -30.08 -3.91
N LEU A 25 29.11 -30.40 -5.20
CA LEU A 25 28.12 -29.73 -6.05
C LEU A 25 26.70 -30.02 -5.56
N ARG A 26 26.40 -31.28 -5.23
CA ARG A 26 25.08 -31.68 -4.72
C ARG A 26 24.75 -31.01 -3.39
N GLU A 27 25.71 -30.97 -2.47
CA GLU A 27 25.56 -30.26 -1.19
C GLU A 27 25.31 -28.76 -1.42
N TRP A 28 26.07 -28.15 -2.34
CA TRP A 28 25.89 -26.74 -2.68
C TRP A 28 24.53 -26.47 -3.33
N GLU A 29 24.09 -27.32 -4.26
CA GLU A 29 22.77 -27.20 -4.92
C GLU A 29 21.64 -27.32 -3.91
N LEU A 30 21.74 -28.25 -2.95
CA LEU A 30 20.75 -28.40 -1.88
C LEU A 30 20.72 -27.15 -0.99
N ALA A 31 21.87 -26.70 -0.50
CA ALA A 31 21.95 -25.50 0.33
C ALA A 31 21.45 -24.25 -0.42
N ARG A 32 21.71 -24.15 -1.73
CA ARG A 32 21.23 -23.05 -2.55
C ARG A 32 19.72 -23.11 -2.75
N ALA A 33 19.16 -24.30 -2.96
CA ALA A 33 17.72 -24.50 -3.07
C ALA A 33 16.99 -24.13 -1.77
N GLU A 34 17.53 -24.54 -0.62
CA GLU A 34 16.99 -24.17 0.69
C GLU A 34 17.05 -22.65 0.92
N ALA A 35 18.17 -22.01 0.58
CA ALA A 35 18.31 -20.56 0.70
C ALA A 35 17.31 -19.82 -0.20
N LEU A 36 17.15 -20.25 -1.45
CA LEU A 36 16.19 -19.66 -2.39
C LEU A 36 14.75 -19.83 -1.93
N ASN A 37 14.39 -21.01 -1.39
CA ASN A 37 13.06 -21.21 -0.81
C ASN A 37 12.81 -20.25 0.37
N GLY A 38 13.80 -20.08 1.25
CA GLY A 38 13.68 -19.10 2.35
C GLY A 38 13.54 -17.66 1.85
N GLU A 39 14.26 -17.27 0.81
CA GLU A 39 14.12 -15.96 0.17
C GLU A 39 12.72 -15.77 -0.46
N ILE A 40 12.17 -16.80 -1.10
CA ILE A 40 10.82 -16.79 -1.69
C ILE A 40 9.76 -16.65 -0.59
N GLU A 41 9.81 -17.48 0.44
CA GLU A 41 8.86 -17.42 1.56
C GLU A 41 8.87 -16.05 2.24
N ALA A 42 10.06 -15.47 2.43
CA ALA A 42 10.20 -14.12 2.99
C ALA A 42 9.61 -13.05 2.06
N ALA A 43 9.79 -13.18 0.75
CA ALA A 43 9.21 -12.26 -0.23
C ALA A 43 7.68 -12.37 -0.29
N GLU A 44 7.14 -13.59 -0.28
CA GLU A 44 5.70 -13.85 -0.23
C GLU A 44 5.07 -13.24 1.03
N ALA A 45 5.67 -13.45 2.20
CA ALA A 45 5.21 -12.84 3.44
C ALA A 45 5.24 -11.30 3.38
N ALA A 46 6.27 -10.71 2.76
CA ALA A 46 6.36 -9.26 2.59
C ALA A 46 5.27 -8.72 1.63
N ILE A 47 4.93 -9.47 0.57
CA ILE A 47 3.85 -9.13 -0.36
C ILE A 47 2.50 -9.15 0.36
N GLU A 48 2.21 -10.19 1.12
CA GLU A 48 0.95 -10.30 1.88
C GLU A 48 0.78 -9.13 2.86
N VAL A 49 1.84 -8.77 3.58
CA VAL A 49 1.83 -7.60 4.48
C VAL A 49 1.59 -6.30 3.70
N ALA A 50 2.17 -6.16 2.51
CA ALA A 50 1.95 -4.99 1.67
C ALA A 50 0.51 -4.89 1.15
N ILE A 51 -0.08 -6.02 0.73
CA ILE A 51 -1.47 -6.11 0.26
C ILE A 51 -2.45 -5.74 1.38
N ASP A 52 -2.28 -6.29 2.58
CA ASP A 52 -3.14 -5.96 3.74
C ASP A 52 -3.02 -4.47 4.11
N ARG A 53 -1.82 -3.89 4.05
CA ARG A 53 -1.62 -2.45 4.28
C ARG A 53 -2.32 -1.60 3.22
N GLU A 54 -2.24 -1.98 1.95
CA GLU A 54 -2.94 -1.30 0.86
C GLU A 54 -4.46 -1.35 1.05
N ALA A 55 -5.00 -2.54 1.35
CA ALA A 55 -6.43 -2.73 1.60
C ALA A 55 -6.93 -1.83 2.75
N ARG A 56 -6.22 -1.83 3.88
CA ARG A 56 -6.57 -0.98 5.03
C ARG A 56 -6.51 0.51 4.72
N ALA A 57 -5.53 0.94 3.93
CA ALA A 57 -5.42 2.32 3.49
C ALA A 57 -6.59 2.72 2.58
N ALA A 58 -6.94 1.87 1.62
CA ALA A 58 -8.07 2.08 0.71
C ALA A 58 -9.42 2.13 1.45
N GLU A 59 -9.64 1.23 2.41
CA GLU A 59 -10.82 1.24 3.26
C GLU A 59 -10.94 2.52 4.08
N ARG A 60 -9.83 2.97 4.69
CA ARG A 60 -9.79 4.19 5.49
C ARG A 60 -10.07 5.43 4.63
N ALA A 61 -9.43 5.53 3.47
CA ALA A 61 -9.67 6.61 2.51
C ALA A 61 -11.14 6.64 2.05
N THR A 62 -11.70 5.48 1.70
CA THR A 62 -13.10 5.35 1.29
C THR A 62 -14.07 5.75 2.41
N ARG A 63 -13.76 5.41 3.67
CA ARG A 63 -14.58 5.80 4.82
C ARG A 63 -14.62 7.32 5.00
N TRP A 64 -13.45 7.98 4.96
CA TRP A 64 -13.38 9.44 5.03
C TRP A 64 -14.11 10.10 3.87
N TRP A 65 -13.96 9.56 2.65
CA TRP A 65 -14.67 10.03 1.47
C TRP A 65 -16.18 10.00 1.66
N LYS A 66 -16.74 8.85 2.08
CA LYS A 66 -18.19 8.73 2.35
C LYS A 66 -18.67 9.71 3.41
N MET A 67 -17.88 9.94 4.47
CA MET A 67 -18.21 10.93 5.49
C MET A 67 -18.20 12.36 4.94
N ALA A 68 -17.29 12.68 4.02
CA ALA A 68 -17.25 13.97 3.35
C ALA A 68 -18.46 14.16 2.42
N LEU A 69 -18.80 13.14 1.61
CA LEU A 69 -19.99 13.16 0.75
C LEU A 69 -21.27 13.41 1.54
N HIS A 70 -21.45 12.72 2.65
CA HIS A 70 -22.61 12.90 3.51
C HIS A 70 -22.67 14.33 4.08
N ASN A 71 -21.53 14.94 4.39
CA ASN A 71 -21.47 16.31 4.90
C ASN A 71 -21.96 17.33 3.85
N ILE A 72 -21.57 17.13 2.59
CA ILE A 72 -21.88 18.06 1.50
C ILE A 72 -23.18 17.75 0.74
N GLN A 73 -23.89 16.67 1.08
CA GLN A 73 -25.12 16.25 0.39
C GLN A 73 -26.20 17.35 0.31
N GLY A 74 -26.21 18.30 1.25
CA GLY A 74 -27.12 19.44 1.25
C GLY A 74 -26.72 20.59 0.33
N LEU A 75 -25.60 20.49 -0.40
CA LEU A 75 -25.05 21.54 -1.26
C LEU A 75 -25.21 21.16 -2.75
N PRO A 76 -26.36 21.46 -3.38
CA PRO A 76 -26.68 20.99 -4.74
C PRO A 76 -25.80 21.61 -5.84
N TRP A 77 -25.03 22.66 -5.50
CA TRP A 77 -24.10 23.34 -6.41
C TRP A 77 -22.70 22.73 -6.39
N LEU A 78 -22.40 21.85 -5.42
CA LEU A 78 -21.08 21.27 -5.25
C LEU A 78 -21.06 19.86 -5.83
N ASP A 79 -20.30 19.68 -6.91
CA ASP A 79 -20.00 18.35 -7.43
C ASP A 79 -18.87 17.72 -6.59
N PRO A 80 -19.11 16.60 -5.90
CA PRO A 80 -18.07 15.92 -5.14
C PRO A 80 -16.96 15.33 -6.02
N GLY A 81 -17.21 15.03 -7.30
CA GLY A 81 -16.26 14.33 -8.15
C GLY A 81 -16.14 12.84 -7.83
N ASP A 82 -15.06 12.23 -8.33
CA ASP A 82 -14.84 10.77 -8.33
C ASP A 82 -14.39 10.22 -6.96
N ASN A 83 -14.61 8.92 -6.78
CA ASN A 83 -14.05 8.17 -5.66
C ASN A 83 -12.51 8.28 -5.60
N PRO A 84 -11.92 8.26 -4.40
CA PRO A 84 -10.46 8.34 -4.23
C PRO A 84 -9.79 7.19 -4.97
N ARG A 85 -8.80 7.52 -5.79
CA ARG A 85 -7.99 6.55 -6.55
C ARG A 85 -6.55 6.54 -6.02
N PRO A 86 -5.85 5.42 -6.09
CA PRO A 86 -4.42 5.37 -5.76
C PRO A 86 -3.62 6.35 -6.62
N VAL A 87 -2.69 7.07 -6.00
CA VAL A 87 -1.79 7.99 -6.69
C VAL A 87 -0.47 7.26 -6.97
N PRO A 88 -0.10 7.01 -8.24
CA PRO A 88 1.08 6.21 -8.58
C PRO A 88 2.40 6.88 -8.19
N THR A 89 2.40 8.20 -8.02
CA THR A 89 3.58 8.98 -7.63
C THR A 89 3.71 9.17 -6.11
N ALA A 90 2.75 8.65 -5.32
CA ALA A 90 2.81 8.78 -3.87
C ALA A 90 3.93 7.90 -3.28
N ARG A 91 4.64 8.43 -2.29
CA ARG A 91 5.70 7.67 -1.62
C ARG A 91 5.09 6.80 -0.54
N ALA A 92 5.17 5.47 -0.71
CA ALA A 92 4.64 4.51 0.25
C ALA A 92 5.17 4.72 1.69
N ALA A 93 6.43 5.17 1.84
CA ALA A 93 7.04 5.46 3.13
C ALA A 93 6.34 6.58 3.93
N TYR A 94 5.52 7.42 3.29
CA TYR A 94 4.79 8.51 3.94
C TYR A 94 3.31 8.21 4.13
N LEU A 95 2.88 6.95 3.98
CA LEU A 95 1.47 6.57 4.11
C LEU A 95 0.82 7.08 5.40
N GLU A 96 1.43 6.83 6.56
CA GLU A 96 0.87 7.27 7.85
C GLU A 96 0.73 8.79 7.93
N ARG A 97 1.74 9.52 7.44
CA ARG A 97 1.68 10.98 7.36
C ARG A 97 0.52 11.44 6.47
N TYR A 98 0.33 10.84 5.31
CA TYR A 98 -0.81 11.16 4.45
C TYR A 98 -2.14 10.88 5.14
N LEU A 99 -2.24 9.77 5.90
CA LEU A 99 -3.46 9.43 6.64
C LEU A 99 -3.73 10.41 7.81
N GLU A 100 -2.69 10.90 8.47
CA GLU A 100 -2.80 11.92 9.52
C GLU A 100 -3.33 13.26 8.97
N GLU A 101 -2.95 13.63 7.75
CA GLU A 101 -3.39 14.87 7.09
C GLU A 101 -4.90 14.85 6.72
N VAL A 102 -5.52 13.68 6.60
CA VAL A 102 -6.95 13.55 6.22
C VAL A 102 -7.88 14.10 7.29
N LYS A 103 -7.60 13.83 8.58
CA LYS A 103 -8.51 14.22 9.67
C LYS A 103 -8.61 15.76 9.83
N PRO A 104 -7.51 16.53 9.87
CA PRO A 104 -7.58 17.98 9.87
C PRO A 104 -8.33 18.53 8.64
N SER A 105 -8.02 18.02 7.45
CA SER A 105 -8.67 18.44 6.21
C SER A 105 -10.18 18.21 6.23
N TYR A 106 -10.62 17.07 6.79
CA TYR A 106 -12.05 16.79 7.00
C TYR A 106 -12.69 17.75 7.99
N GLN A 107 -12.01 18.09 9.10
CA GLN A 107 -12.52 19.05 10.07
C GLN A 107 -12.66 20.44 9.46
N GLU A 108 -11.72 20.87 8.62
CA GLU A 108 -11.83 22.12 7.86
C GLU A 108 -13.05 22.13 6.95
N LEU A 109 -13.30 21.03 6.21
CA LEU A 109 -14.51 20.87 5.40
C LEU A 109 -15.78 21.02 6.25
N VAL A 110 -15.86 20.31 7.39
CA VAL A 110 -17.01 20.37 8.30
C VAL A 110 -17.26 21.82 8.75
N GLN A 111 -16.21 22.53 9.18
CA GLN A 111 -16.34 23.91 9.63
C GLN A 111 -16.77 24.86 8.50
N ALA A 112 -16.24 24.67 7.30
CA ALA A 112 -16.63 25.44 6.12
C ALA A 112 -18.12 25.27 5.82
N VAL A 113 -18.62 24.02 5.78
CA VAL A 113 -20.04 23.71 5.54
C VAL A 113 -20.95 24.31 6.61
N LEU A 114 -20.59 24.16 7.89
CA LEU A 114 -21.34 24.75 8.99
C LEU A 114 -21.41 26.28 8.86
N SER A 115 -20.27 26.92 8.58
CA SER A 115 -20.19 28.38 8.42
C SER A 115 -21.09 28.89 7.28
N LEU A 116 -21.20 28.11 6.19
CA LEU A 116 -22.07 28.42 5.07
C LEU A 116 -23.54 28.37 5.47
N GLY A 117 -23.94 27.35 6.23
CA GLY A 117 -25.29 27.21 6.77
C GLY A 117 -25.71 28.37 7.68
N TRP A 118 -24.80 28.85 8.54
CA TRP A 118 -25.05 30.03 9.38
C TRP A 118 -25.26 31.30 8.56
N ARG A 119 -24.46 31.51 7.51
CA ARG A 119 -24.58 32.65 6.61
C ARG A 119 -25.91 32.62 5.84
N ALA A 120 -26.32 31.46 5.36
CA ALA A 120 -27.59 31.29 4.66
C ALA A 120 -28.79 31.64 5.56
N LYS A 121 -28.79 31.19 6.83
CA LYS A 121 -29.85 31.54 7.80
C LYS A 121 -29.93 33.05 8.07
N ARG A 122 -28.79 33.72 8.26
CA ARG A 122 -28.76 35.19 8.45
C ARG A 122 -29.26 35.95 7.22
N ALA A 123 -28.87 35.52 6.02
CA ALA A 123 -29.34 36.14 4.78
C ALA A 123 -30.86 35.99 4.60
N ALA A 124 -31.42 34.83 4.98
CA ALA A 124 -32.87 34.60 4.95
C ALA A 124 -33.62 35.50 5.95
N ALA A 125 -33.13 35.62 7.19
CA ALA A 125 -33.72 36.50 8.21
C ALA A 125 -33.75 37.98 7.78
N LYS A 126 -32.67 38.46 7.18
CA LYS A 126 -32.62 39.85 6.65
C LYS A 126 -33.61 40.06 5.51
N ARG A 127 -33.86 39.05 4.66
CA ARG A 127 -34.87 39.13 3.59
C ARG A 127 -36.29 39.18 4.15
N SER A 128 -36.60 38.43 5.21
CA SER A 128 -37.93 38.47 5.84
C SER A 128 -38.23 39.81 6.53
N GLU A 129 -37.21 40.49 7.07
CA GLU A 129 -37.38 41.84 7.65
C GLU A 129 -37.59 42.94 6.61
N GLN A 130 -37.15 42.72 5.37
CA GLN A 130 -37.25 43.69 4.28
C GLN A 130 -38.53 43.57 3.44
N GLN A 131 -39.38 42.59 3.72
CA GLN A 131 -40.61 42.35 2.97
C GLN A 131 -41.74 43.24 3.54
N PRO A 132 -42.27 44.20 2.76
CA PRO A 132 -43.33 45.08 3.25
C PRO A 132 -44.62 44.28 3.50
N PRO A 133 -45.50 44.73 4.43
CA PRO A 133 -46.74 44.03 4.71
C PRO A 133 -47.60 43.90 3.44
N PRO A 134 -48.32 42.79 3.25
CA PRO A 134 -49.24 42.65 2.13
C PRO A 134 -50.32 43.73 2.22
N ALA A 135 -50.57 44.40 1.08
CA ALA A 135 -51.58 45.44 0.91
C ALA A 135 -53.00 44.88 0.93
#